data_AF-A0A1C5VE02-F1
#
_entry.id   AF-A0A1C5VE02-F1
#
_cell.length_a   1.000
_cell.length_b   1.000
_cell.length_c   1.000
_cell.angle_alpha   90.00
_cell.angle_beta   90.00
_cell.angle_gamma   90.00
#
_symmetry.space_group_name_H-M   'P 1'
#
loop_
_entity.id
_entity.type
_entity.pdbx_description
1 polymer ?
#
loop_
_entity_poly.entity_id
_entity_poly.type
_entity_poly.pdbx_seq_one_letter_code
_entity_poly.pdbx_strand_id
1 'polypeptide(L)'
;MPMDSSLNSSKSNHLPKWNPFFKDFAYNQYILYGMIHENENIHKRFEACYRDNLHSIWAGQELYRKGNTEEEFYNILEKNMLPVYESARRQGYEVWEC
;
A
#
# COMPACT_ATOMS: atom_id res chain seq x y z
N MET A 1 4.14 17.41 -5.44
CA MET A 1 4.67 17.53 -6.82
C MET A 1 4.49 16.18 -7.49
N PRO A 2 4.03 16.08 -8.76
CA PRO A 2 4.08 14.81 -9.46
C PRO A 2 5.54 14.45 -9.71
N MET A 3 5.89 13.19 -9.52
CA MET A 3 7.25 12.69 -9.62
C MET A 3 7.75 12.70 -11.08
N ASP A 4 9.05 12.90 -11.27
CA ASP A 4 9.70 13.02 -12.58
C ASP A 4 9.43 11.79 -13.47
N SER A 5 8.98 12.02 -14.71
CA SER A 5 8.61 10.96 -15.65
C SER A 5 9.81 10.09 -16.06
N SER A 6 11.03 10.64 -15.98
CA SER A 6 12.26 9.91 -16.26
C SER A 6 12.53 8.79 -15.24
N LEU A 7 12.19 8.99 -13.96
CA LEU A 7 12.33 7.99 -12.88
C LEU A 7 11.31 6.85 -12.98
N ASN A 8 10.20 7.06 -13.70
CA ASN A 8 9.13 6.07 -13.85
C ASN A 8 9.20 5.32 -15.19
N SER A 9 10.04 5.77 -16.12
CA SER A 9 10.18 5.18 -17.47
C SER A 9 10.73 3.74 -17.47
N SER A 10 11.39 3.34 -16.40
CA SER A 10 11.92 1.98 -16.20
C SER A 10 10.93 1.04 -15.50
N LYS A 11 9.79 1.54 -15.03
CA LYS A 11 8.78 0.70 -14.38
C LYS A 11 7.89 0.09 -15.46
N SER A 12 7.75 -1.22 -15.41
CA SER A 12 6.84 -1.95 -16.29
C SER A 12 5.44 -1.34 -16.23
N ASN A 13 4.79 -1.14 -17.38
CA ASN A 13 3.40 -0.69 -17.47
C ASN A 13 2.40 -1.82 -17.14
N HIS A 14 2.82 -2.82 -16.37
CA HIS A 14 2.01 -3.99 -16.03
C HIS A 14 1.64 -4.01 -14.55
N LEU A 15 0.35 -4.19 -14.28
CA LEU A 15 -0.24 -4.34 -12.96
C LEU A 15 -0.35 -5.82 -12.57
N PRO A 16 -0.01 -6.20 -11.34
CA PRO A 16 -0.22 -7.59 -10.89
C PRO A 16 -1.71 -7.92 -10.92
N LYS A 17 -2.08 -9.18 -11.18
CA LYS A 17 -3.48 -9.61 -11.05
C LYS A 17 -3.98 -9.31 -9.64
N TRP A 18 -5.02 -8.47 -9.52
CA TRP A 18 -5.55 -8.03 -8.21
C TRP A 18 -5.72 -9.20 -7.23
N ASN A 19 -6.32 -10.29 -7.69
CA ASN A 19 -6.29 -11.57 -7.00
C ASN A 19 -5.34 -12.53 -7.73
N PRO A 20 -4.39 -13.21 -7.04
CA PRO A 20 -4.25 -13.28 -5.57
C PRO A 20 -3.39 -12.17 -4.94
N PHE A 21 -2.77 -11.29 -5.73
CA PHE A 21 -1.74 -10.35 -5.25
C PHE A 21 -2.16 -9.53 -4.03
N PHE A 22 -3.36 -8.95 -4.06
CA PHE A 22 -3.85 -8.08 -3.00
C PHE A 22 -3.94 -8.82 -1.67
N LYS A 23 -4.36 -10.08 -1.68
CA LYS A 23 -4.48 -10.90 -0.47
C LYS A 23 -3.12 -11.10 0.20
N ASP A 24 -2.12 -11.51 -0.58
CA ASP A 24 -0.77 -11.74 -0.05
C ASP A 24 -0.10 -10.43 0.37
N PHE A 25 -0.35 -9.35 -0.39
CA PHE A 25 0.11 -8.02 -0.04
C PHE A 25 -0.50 -7.54 1.28
N ALA A 26 -1.83 -7.63 1.44
CA ALA A 26 -2.54 -7.21 2.65
C ALA A 26 -2.07 -7.98 3.88
N TYR A 27 -1.86 -9.30 3.75
CA TYR A 27 -1.31 -10.12 4.82
C TYR A 27 0.08 -9.65 5.27
N ASN A 28 0.99 -9.41 4.33
CA ASN A 28 2.33 -8.89 4.65
C ASN A 28 2.26 -7.50 5.30
N GLN A 29 1.35 -6.64 4.86
CA GLN A 29 1.13 -5.32 5.47
C GLN A 29 0.58 -5.44 6.91
N TYR A 30 -0.28 -6.42 7.17
CA TYR A 30 -0.81 -6.66 8.52
C TYR A 30 0.25 -7.19 9.49
N ILE A 31 1.18 -8.03 9.01
CA ILE A 31 2.36 -8.43 9.79
C ILE A 31 3.18 -7.20 10.19
N LEU A 32 3.46 -6.30 9.23
CA LEU A 32 4.17 -5.06 9.51
C LEU A 32 3.43 -4.19 10.53
N TYR A 33 2.11 -4.04 10.40
CA TYR A 33 1.26 -3.33 11.36
C TYR A 33 1.43 -3.88 12.79
N GLY A 34 1.44 -5.21 12.97
CA GLY A 34 1.73 -5.84 14.26
C GLY A 34 3.13 -5.48 14.78
N MET A 35 4.16 -5.63 13.94
CA MET A 35 5.55 -5.33 14.30
C MET A 35 5.77 -3.86 14.73
N ILE A 36 5.08 -2.92 14.08
CA ILE A 36 5.12 -1.49 14.44
C ILE A 36 4.57 -1.26 15.84
N HIS A 37 3.53 -1.99 16.24
CA HIS A 37 2.93 -1.84 17.57
C HIS A 37 3.65 -2.59 18.68
N GLU A 38 4.46 -3.59 18.34
CA GLU A 38 5.21 -4.40 19.30
C GLU A 38 6.65 -3.91 19.53
N ASN A 39 7.25 -3.24 18.54
CA ASN A 39 8.67 -2.86 18.58
C ASN A 39 8.90 -1.36 18.31
N GLU A 40 9.34 -0.64 19.34
CA GLU A 40 9.58 0.81 19.25
C GLU A 40 10.66 1.20 18.22
N ASN A 41 11.66 0.35 17.99
CA ASN A 41 12.69 0.62 16.97
C ASN A 41 12.13 0.49 15.56
N ILE A 42 11.22 -0.47 15.34
CA ILE A 42 10.50 -0.62 14.06
C ILE A 42 9.55 0.57 13.90
N HIS A 43 8.82 0.95 14.95
CA HIS A 43 7.96 2.12 14.94
C HIS A 43 8.71 3.40 14.55
N LYS A 44 9.89 3.67 15.13
CA LYS A 44 10.71 4.85 14.79
C LYS A 44 11.16 4.86 13.33
N ARG A 45 11.55 3.70 12.79
CA ARG A 45 11.93 3.56 11.38
C ARG A 45 10.73 3.73 10.45
N PHE A 46 9.60 3.17 10.83
CA PHE A 46 8.34 3.34 10.13
C PHE A 46 7.94 4.81 10.07
N GLU A 47 7.93 5.53 11.20
CA GLU A 47 7.60 6.96 11.28
C GLU A 47 8.52 7.83 10.41
N ALA A 48 9.82 7.50 10.35
CA ALA A 48 10.76 8.19 9.48
C ALA A 48 10.40 8.01 7.99
N CYS A 49 10.09 6.78 7.57
CA CYS A 49 9.64 6.49 6.20
C CYS A 49 8.25 7.08 5.90
N TYR A 50 7.35 7.03 6.87
CA TYR A 50 5.95 7.45 6.78
C TYR A 50 5.84 8.95 6.46
N ARG A 51 6.66 9.76 7.13
CA ARG A 51 6.74 11.22 6.93
C ARG A 51 7.10 11.63 5.50
N ASP A 52 7.90 10.81 4.83
CA ASP A 52 8.49 11.14 3.53
C ASP A 52 7.73 10.48 2.35
N ASN A 53 7.01 9.38 2.57
CA ASN A 53 6.45 8.55 1.48
C ASN A 53 4.92 8.55 1.36
N LEU A 54 4.16 8.84 2.41
CA LEU A 54 2.70 8.80 2.32
C LEU A 54 2.08 10.20 2.29
N HIS A 55 1.64 10.62 1.10
CA HIS A 55 0.68 11.72 0.95
C HIS A 55 -0.76 11.32 1.33
N SER A 56 -0.94 10.14 1.91
CA SER A 56 -2.22 9.54 2.23
C SER A 56 -2.51 9.65 3.73
N ILE A 57 -3.11 10.78 4.11
CA ILE A 57 -3.54 11.10 5.48
C ILE A 57 -4.32 9.93 6.13
N TRP A 58 -5.10 9.20 5.33
CA TRP A 58 -5.91 8.06 5.80
C TRP A 58 -5.08 6.92 6.39
N ALA A 59 -3.84 6.70 5.94
CA ALA A 59 -3.07 5.54 6.39
C ALA A 59 -2.70 5.63 7.88
N GLY A 60 -2.30 6.81 8.37
CA GLY A 60 -1.98 7.00 9.78
C GLY A 60 -3.22 7.11 10.66
N GLN A 61 -4.33 7.63 10.12
CA GLN A 61 -5.57 7.84 10.87
C GLN A 61 -6.45 6.60 10.97
N GLU A 62 -6.51 5.81 9.91
CA GLU A 62 -7.41 4.66 9.77
C GLU A 62 -6.63 3.34 9.76
N LEU A 63 -5.56 3.20 8.96
CA LEU A 63 -4.90 1.90 8.73
C LEU A 63 -3.95 1.48 9.86
N TYR A 64 -3.03 2.37 10.27
CA TYR A 64 -2.03 2.11 11.32
C TYR A 64 -2.50 2.53 12.73
N ARG A 65 -3.80 2.78 12.87
CA ARG A 65 -4.40 3.03 14.17
C ARG A 65 -4.43 1.72 14.98
N LYS A 66 -3.86 1.77 16.18
CA LYS A 66 -3.88 0.60 17.09
C LYS A 66 -5.31 0.17 17.38
N GLY A 67 -5.56 -1.13 17.23
CA GLY A 67 -6.82 -1.79 17.57
C GLY A 67 -7.61 -2.34 16.39
N ASN A 68 -7.17 -2.11 15.15
CA ASN A 68 -7.77 -2.73 13.98
C ASN A 68 -7.60 -4.25 14.02
N THR A 69 -8.69 -4.96 13.76
CA THR A 69 -8.66 -6.38 13.41
C THR A 69 -8.06 -6.58 12.01
N GLU A 70 -7.69 -7.82 11.69
CA GLU A 70 -7.20 -8.17 10.36
C GLU A 70 -8.22 -7.80 9.27
N GLU A 71 -9.49 -8.12 9.48
CA GLU A 71 -10.57 -7.83 8.54
C GLU A 71 -10.73 -6.31 8.31
N GLU A 72 -10.75 -5.50 9.37
CA GLU A 72 -10.81 -4.04 9.25
C GLU A 72 -9.60 -3.49 8.51
N PHE A 73 -8.40 -3.99 8.82
CA PHE A 73 -7.17 -3.57 8.15
C PHE A 73 -7.24 -3.86 6.64
N TYR A 74 -7.68 -5.06 6.25
CA TYR A 74 -7.80 -5.46 4.85
C TYR A 74 -8.84 -4.61 4.12
N ASN A 75 -10.00 -4.37 4.74
CA ASN A 75 -11.07 -3.55 4.17
C ASN A 75 -10.63 -2.09 3.96
N ILE A 76 -9.94 -1.49 4.93
CA ILE A 76 -9.40 -0.13 4.80
C ILE A 76 -8.35 -0.09 3.69
N LEU A 77 -7.45 -1.07 3.63
CA LEU A 77 -6.40 -1.13 2.62
C LEU A 77 -6.99 -1.31 1.20
N GLU A 78 -7.95 -2.21 1.02
CA GLU A 78 -8.62 -2.46 -0.26
C GLU A 78 -9.37 -1.23 -0.75
N LYS A 79 -10.18 -0.62 0.13
CA LYS A 79 -10.99 0.57 -0.18
C LYS A 79 -10.14 1.72 -0.74
N ASN A 80 -8.91 1.86 -0.25
CA ASN A 80 -8.01 2.93 -0.66
C ASN A 80 -7.09 2.55 -1.83
N MET A 81 -6.71 1.27 -1.96
CA MET A 81 -5.80 0.81 -3.02
C MET A 81 -6.52 0.44 -4.32
N LEU A 82 -7.71 -0.13 -4.24
CA LEU A 82 -8.48 -0.58 -5.42
C LEU A 82 -8.76 0.58 -6.41
N PRO A 83 -9.15 1.80 -5.98
CA PRO A 83 -9.32 2.92 -6.90
C PRO A 83 -8.05 3.30 -7.66
N VAL A 84 -6.87 3.18 -7.01
CA VAL A 84 -5.57 3.48 -7.62
C VAL A 84 -5.25 2.43 -8.70
N TYR A 85 -5.44 1.15 -8.37
CA TYR A 85 -5.28 0.04 -9.31
C TYR A 85 -6.21 0.18 -10.53
N GLU A 86 -7.49 0.46 -10.29
CA GLU A 86 -8.50 0.63 -11.33
C GLU A 86 -8.23 1.86 -12.20
N SER A 87 -7.69 2.93 -11.63
CA SER A 87 -7.26 4.11 -12.37
C SER A 87 -6.09 3.80 -13.31
N ALA A 88 -5.10 3.06 -12.83
CA ALA A 88 -3.97 2.63 -13.65
C ALA A 88 -4.44 1.71 -14.80
N ARG A 89 -5.33 0.76 -14.53
CA ARG A 89 -5.92 -0.11 -15.56
C ARG A 89 -6.66 0.69 -16.64
N ARG A 90 -7.43 1.71 -16.24
CA ARG A 90 -8.12 2.62 -17.17
C ARG A 90 -7.18 3.51 -17.98
N GLN A 91 -5.97 3.77 -17.48
CA GLN A 91 -4.92 4.51 -18.19
C GLN A 91 -4.13 3.63 -19.18
N GLY A 92 -4.51 2.35 -19.35
CA GLY A 92 -3.89 1.44 -20.31
C GLY A 92 -2.73 0.63 -19.75
N TYR A 93 -2.58 0.55 -18.43
CA TYR A 93 -1.65 -0.42 -17.84
C TYR A 93 -2.20 -1.84 -18.06
N GLU A 94 -1.38 -2.69 -18.66
CA GLU A 94 -1.72 -4.09 -18.89
C GLU A 94 -1.63 -4.89 -17.59
N VAL A 95 -2.18 -6.10 -17.55
CA VAL A 95 -2.04 -6.99 -16.39
C VAL A 95 -0.98 -8.03 -16.74
N TRP A 96 -0.13 -8.42 -15.79
CA TRP A 96 0.83 -9.51 -16.02
C TRP A 96 0.06 -10.79 -16.42
N GLU A 97 0.23 -11.21 -17.67
CA GLU A 97 -0.15 -12.54 -18.13
C GLU A 97 0.82 -13.55 -17.49
N CYS A 98 0.28 -14.65 -16.97
CA CYS A 98 1.07 -15.71 -16.33
C CYS A 98 1.27 -16.86 -17.31
#